data_AF-A0A914DFE0-F1
#
_entry.id   AF-A0A914DFE0-F1
#
_cell.length_a   1.000
_cell.length_b   1.000
_cell.length_c   1.000
_cell.angle_alpha   90.00
_cell.angle_beta   90.00
_cell.angle_gamma   90.00
#
_symmetry.space_group_name_H-M   'P 1'
#
loop_
_entity.id
_entity.type
_entity.pdbx_description
1 polymer ?
#
loop_
_entity_poly.entity_id
_entity_poly.type
_entity_poly.pdbx_seq_one_letter_code
_entity_poly.pdbx_strand_id
1 'polypeptide(L)'
;MRKLMGLVEFEFNCKHDMLCHILASMRHHNVVLPKIQKVNFSMRHSSPNFIEALIWFLYKHKTLVNFRIHNALFATLDQLSRFYGAIISLPCLSEIVLENCSICDRLDKLLEIRFSDELKRKGITCNGQVKSMRFDPDNNH
;
A
#
# COMPACT_ATOMS: atom_id res chain seq x y z
N MET A 1 -24.10 11.90 0.68
CA MET A 1 -22.85 11.12 0.43
C MET A 1 -23.04 10.02 -0.63
N ARG A 2 -23.72 10.27 -1.78
CA ARG A 2 -24.01 9.25 -2.82
C ARG A 2 -23.01 9.22 -4.01
N LYS A 3 -22.07 10.17 -4.09
CA LYS A 3 -21.30 10.45 -5.32
C LYS A 3 -20.11 9.50 -5.61
N LEU A 4 -19.69 8.65 -4.67
CA LEU A 4 -18.50 7.80 -4.84
C LEU A 4 -18.81 6.30 -5.06
N MET A 5 -20.08 5.89 -5.05
CA MET A 5 -20.48 4.47 -5.20
C MET A 5 -20.15 3.89 -6.58
N GLY A 6 -19.92 4.75 -7.58
CA GLY A 6 -19.55 4.38 -8.94
C GLY A 6 -18.05 4.41 -9.23
N LEU A 7 -17.22 4.77 -8.24
CA LEU A 7 -15.79 4.94 -8.48
C LEU A 7 -15.12 3.58 -8.69
N VAL A 8 -14.54 3.38 -9.88
CA VAL A 8 -13.81 2.16 -10.27
C VAL A 8 -12.31 2.33 -10.14
N GLU A 9 -11.82 3.55 -10.35
CA GLU A 9 -10.41 3.88 -10.31
C GLU A 9 -10.19 5.07 -9.37
N PHE A 10 -9.22 4.92 -8.48
CA PHE A 10 -8.83 5.95 -7.53
C PHE A 10 -7.33 6.18 -7.62
N GLU A 11 -6.98 7.20 -8.41
CA GLU A 11 -5.63 7.71 -8.51
C GLU A 11 -5.47 8.95 -7.62
N PHE A 12 -4.37 9.00 -6.89
CA PHE A 12 -4.03 10.13 -6.05
C PHE A 12 -2.53 10.32 -5.98
N ASN A 13 -2.06 11.45 -6.54
CA ASN A 13 -0.65 11.83 -6.54
C ASN A 13 -0.48 13.16 -5.81
N CYS A 14 0.26 13.15 -4.70
CA CYS A 14 0.42 14.34 -3.86
C CYS A 14 1.85 14.51 -3.33
N LYS A 15 2.28 15.76 -3.22
CA LYS A 15 3.59 16.09 -2.64
C LYS A 15 3.62 15.98 -1.11
N HIS A 16 2.47 16.13 -0.46
CA HIS A 16 2.31 16.14 1.00
C HIS A 16 1.29 15.10 1.46
N ASP A 17 1.17 14.93 2.78
CA ASP A 17 0.45 13.86 3.49
C ASP A 17 -1.11 13.92 3.34
N MET A 18 -1.63 14.60 2.31
CA MET A 18 -3.06 14.69 2.02
C MET A 18 -3.70 13.31 1.82
N LEU A 19 -2.99 12.37 1.20
CA LEU A 19 -3.51 11.02 1.04
C LEU A 19 -3.69 10.33 2.39
N CYS A 20 -2.77 10.52 3.35
CA CYS A 20 -2.94 10.02 4.70
C CYS A 20 -4.22 10.60 5.33
N HIS A 21 -4.46 11.91 5.21
CA HIS A 21 -5.68 12.53 5.72
C HIS A 21 -6.95 12.01 5.04
N ILE A 22 -6.92 11.77 3.73
CA ILE A 22 -8.06 11.20 2.99
C ILE A 22 -8.34 9.78 3.47
N LEU A 23 -7.33 8.91 3.50
CA LEU A 23 -7.50 7.53 3.95
C LEU A 23 -7.92 7.46 5.42
N ALA A 24 -7.37 8.34 6.28
CA ALA A 24 -7.77 8.45 7.68
C ALA A 24 -9.22 8.93 7.82
N SER A 25 -9.65 9.91 7.02
CA SER A 25 -11.04 10.39 7.01
C SER A 25 -12.00 9.32 6.51
N MET A 26 -11.63 8.59 5.44
CA MET A 26 -12.38 7.44 4.95
C MET A 26 -12.49 6.37 6.03
N ARG A 27 -11.41 6.08 6.75
CA ARG A 27 -11.41 5.14 7.87
C ARG A 27 -12.34 5.59 8.99
N HIS A 28 -12.24 6.85 9.41
CA HIS A 28 -13.04 7.43 10.48
C HIS A 28 -14.54 7.36 10.18
N HIS A 29 -14.92 7.68 8.95
CA HIS A 29 -16.32 7.66 8.51
C HIS A 29 -16.76 6.31 7.91
N ASN A 30 -15.88 5.28 7.96
CA ASN A 30 -16.08 3.96 7.36
C ASN A 30 -16.58 4.01 5.90
N VAL A 31 -15.99 4.90 5.10
CA VAL A 31 -16.32 5.06 3.69
C VAL A 31 -15.76 3.88 2.91
N VAL A 32 -16.66 3.07 2.36
CA VAL A 32 -16.32 1.96 1.47
C VAL A 32 -16.69 2.33 0.03
N LEU A 33 -15.75 2.08 -0.88
CA LEU A 33 -15.92 2.26 -2.33
C LEU A 33 -16.23 0.87 -2.96
N PRO A 34 -17.50 0.47 -3.08
CA PRO A 34 -17.86 -0.92 -3.36
C PRO A 34 -17.49 -1.40 -4.77
N LYS A 35 -17.19 -0.47 -5.69
CA LYS A 35 -16.83 -0.78 -7.08
C LYS A 35 -15.37 -0.52 -7.40
N ILE A 36 -14.55 -0.17 -6.40
CA ILE A 36 -13.14 0.16 -6.65
C ILE A 36 -12.39 -1.08 -7.12
N GLN A 37 -11.69 -0.95 -8.25
CA GLN A 37 -10.90 -2.03 -8.84
C GLN A 37 -9.44 -1.62 -9.02
N LYS A 38 -9.18 -0.33 -9.24
CA LYS A 38 -7.84 0.18 -9.50
C LYS A 38 -7.49 1.29 -8.54
N VAL A 39 -6.31 1.19 -7.95
CA VAL A 39 -5.78 2.20 -7.04
C VAL A 39 -4.35 2.52 -7.42
N ASN A 40 -4.05 3.81 -7.51
CA ASN A 40 -2.70 4.32 -7.73
C ASN A 40 -2.40 5.43 -6.73
N PHE A 41 -1.56 5.13 -5.77
CA PHE A 41 -1.19 6.05 -4.69
C PHE A 41 0.27 6.45 -4.80
N SER A 42 0.51 7.74 -4.99
CA SER A 42 1.87 8.31 -5.06
C SER A 42 1.98 9.46 -4.06
N MET A 43 2.98 9.36 -3.19
CA MET A 43 3.32 10.42 -2.24
C MET A 43 4.80 10.73 -2.28
N ARG A 44 5.23 11.92 -1.84
CA ARG A 44 6.66 12.23 -1.66
C ARG A 44 7.10 12.12 -0.21
N HIS A 45 6.20 12.43 0.73
CA HIS A 45 6.43 12.31 2.17
C HIS A 45 5.24 11.57 2.77
N SER A 46 5.49 10.43 3.41
CA SER A 46 4.46 9.65 4.10
C SER A 46 4.65 9.75 5.61
N SER A 47 3.59 10.11 6.35
CA SER A 47 3.62 9.93 7.80
C SER A 47 3.50 8.44 8.17
N PRO A 48 3.97 8.03 9.37
CA PRO A 48 3.77 6.66 9.86
C PRO A 48 2.30 6.23 9.91
N ASN A 49 1.37 7.18 10.07
CA ASN A 49 -0.07 6.93 10.15
C ASN A 49 -0.67 6.54 8.80
N PHE A 50 -0.02 6.89 7.69
CA PHE A 50 -0.46 6.54 6.35
C PHE A 50 -0.57 5.02 6.18
N ILE A 51 0.41 4.26 6.65
CA ILE A 51 0.46 2.80 6.46
C ILE A 51 -0.72 2.14 7.18
N GLU A 52 -1.07 2.59 8.38
CA GLU A 52 -2.23 2.06 9.11
C GLU A 52 -3.56 2.36 8.39
N ALA A 53 -3.69 3.56 7.81
CA ALA A 53 -4.85 3.92 7.03
C ALA A 53 -4.93 3.11 5.72
N LEU A 54 -3.79 2.87 5.08
CA LEU A 54 -3.67 2.05 3.87
C LEU A 54 -4.02 0.59 4.13
N ILE A 55 -3.51 -0.01 5.21
CA ILE A 55 -3.83 -1.39 5.60
C ILE A 55 -5.34 -1.54 5.80
N TRP A 56 -5.97 -0.62 6.54
CA TRP A 56 -7.42 -0.60 6.69
C TRP A 56 -8.13 -0.52 5.33
N PHE A 57 -7.66 0.35 4.45
CA PHE A 57 -8.25 0.53 3.12
C PHE A 57 -8.21 -0.78 2.32
N LEU A 58 -7.07 -1.47 2.28
CA LEU A 58 -6.93 -2.77 1.60
C LEU A 58 -7.85 -3.84 2.21
N TYR A 59 -8.03 -3.87 3.53
CA TYR A 59 -8.96 -4.80 4.15
C TYR A 59 -10.43 -4.53 3.80
N LYS A 60 -10.82 -3.27 3.59
CA LYS A 60 -12.21 -2.91 3.29
C LYS A 60 -12.59 -3.06 1.82
N HIS A 61 -11.63 -2.94 0.90
CA HIS A 61 -11.89 -2.87 -0.53
C HIS A 61 -11.50 -4.16 -1.25
N LYS A 62 -12.29 -5.23 -1.03
CA LYS A 62 -12.00 -6.59 -1.55
C LYS A 62 -12.14 -6.74 -3.07
N THR A 63 -12.73 -5.76 -3.75
CA THR A 63 -12.92 -5.72 -5.20
C THR A 63 -11.68 -5.25 -5.97
N LEU A 64 -10.60 -4.86 -5.27
CA LEU A 64 -9.37 -4.40 -5.90
C LEU A 64 -8.76 -5.50 -6.77
N VAL A 65 -8.44 -5.11 -8.00
CA VAL A 65 -7.79 -5.93 -9.03
C VAL A 65 -6.37 -5.45 -9.28
N ASN A 66 -6.15 -4.13 -9.27
CA ASN A 66 -4.83 -3.52 -9.49
C ASN A 66 -4.53 -2.55 -8.34
N PHE A 67 -3.38 -2.75 -7.70
CA PHE A 67 -2.92 -1.89 -6.62
C PHE A 67 -1.50 -1.39 -6.89
N ARG A 68 -1.35 -0.08 -7.06
CA ARG A 68 -0.07 0.59 -7.25
C ARG A 68 0.17 1.55 -6.09
N ILE A 69 1.38 1.49 -5.54
CA ILE A 69 1.85 2.44 -4.55
C ILE A 69 3.29 2.85 -4.83
N HIS A 70 3.55 4.14 -4.68
CA HIS A 70 4.84 4.77 -4.89
C HIS A 70 5.29 5.52 -3.63
N ASN A 71 6.54 5.29 -3.21
CA ASN A 71 7.20 5.92 -2.06
C ASN A 71 6.52 5.65 -0.71
N ALA A 72 6.01 4.43 -0.48
CA ALA A 72 5.56 4.05 0.86
C ALA A 72 6.76 3.84 1.78
N LEU A 73 6.77 4.48 2.96
CA LEU A 73 7.75 4.24 4.02
C LEU A 73 7.10 3.47 5.17
N PHE A 74 7.61 2.27 5.44
CA PHE A 74 7.21 1.43 6.56
C PHE A 74 8.14 1.69 7.75
N ALA A 75 7.57 1.97 8.92
CA ALA A 75 8.39 2.22 10.10
C ALA A 75 8.91 0.90 10.70
N THR A 76 8.07 -0.14 10.73
CA THR A 76 8.39 -1.40 11.42
C THR A 76 8.15 -2.64 10.55
N LEU A 77 8.81 -3.76 10.90
CA LEU A 77 8.54 -5.07 10.30
C LEU A 77 7.10 -5.55 10.51
N ASP A 78 6.48 -5.24 11.66
CA ASP A 78 5.08 -5.57 11.93
C ASP A 78 4.14 -4.88 10.94
N GLN A 79 4.35 -3.58 10.69
CA GLN A 79 3.58 -2.82 9.71
C GLN A 79 3.70 -3.43 8.31
N LEU A 80 4.92 -3.78 7.90
CA LEU A 80 5.16 -4.41 6.60
C LEU A 80 4.49 -5.78 6.50
N SER A 81 4.58 -6.60 7.54
CA SER A 81 3.93 -7.92 7.61
C SER A 81 2.41 -7.81 7.48
N ARG A 82 1.80 -6.87 8.20
CA ARG A 82 0.35 -6.60 8.14
C ARG A 82 -0.07 -6.05 6.77
N PHE A 83 0.73 -5.21 6.15
CA PHE A 83 0.52 -4.73 4.78
C PHE A 83 0.55 -5.86 3.76
N TYR A 84 1.56 -6.72 3.80
CA TYR A 84 1.65 -7.92 2.96
C TYR A 84 0.46 -8.86 3.19
N GLY A 85 0.06 -9.08 4.45
CA GLY A 85 -1.14 -9.84 4.78
C GLY A 85 -2.42 -9.22 4.21
N ALA A 86 -2.55 -7.89 4.25
CA ALA A 86 -3.68 -7.18 3.67
C ALA A 86 -3.75 -7.37 2.15
N ILE A 87 -2.63 -7.25 1.44
CA ILE A 87 -2.51 -7.52 0.00
C ILE A 87 -2.93 -8.95 -0.32
N ILE A 88 -2.34 -9.94 0.36
CA ILE A 88 -2.66 -11.36 0.14
C ILE A 88 -4.15 -11.62 0.42
N SER A 89 -4.77 -10.90 1.35
CA SER A 89 -6.20 -11.08 1.67
C SER A 89 -7.17 -10.52 0.62
N LEU A 90 -6.68 -9.91 -0.47
CA LEU A 90 -7.53 -9.42 -1.56
C LEU A 90 -7.88 -10.58 -2.52
N PRO A 91 -9.17 -10.93 -2.67
CA PRO A 91 -9.58 -12.08 -3.47
C PRO A 91 -9.48 -11.86 -4.98
N CYS A 92 -9.56 -10.60 -5.44
CA CYS A 92 -9.62 -10.26 -6.86
C CYS A 92 -8.32 -9.65 -7.39
N LEU A 93 -7.28 -9.52 -6.55
CA LEU A 93 -6.05 -8.86 -6.93
C LEU A 93 -5.31 -9.68 -8.00
N SER A 94 -4.93 -9.05 -9.10
CA SER A 94 -4.15 -9.65 -10.18
C SER A 94 -2.79 -8.99 -10.36
N GLU A 95 -2.67 -7.70 -10.04
CA GLU A 95 -1.43 -6.95 -10.19
C GLU A 95 -1.16 -6.06 -8.97
N ILE A 96 0.09 -6.07 -8.52
CA ILE A 96 0.64 -5.12 -7.56
C ILE A 96 1.90 -4.46 -8.10
N VAL A 97 2.02 -3.15 -7.88
CA VAL A 97 3.22 -2.37 -8.18
C VAL A 97 3.69 -1.67 -6.90
N LEU A 98 4.89 -2.01 -6.45
CA LEU A 98 5.57 -1.46 -5.28
C LEU A 98 6.79 -0.65 -5.73
N GLU A 99 6.58 0.63 -6.02
CA GLU A 99 7.63 1.50 -6.54
C GLU A 99 8.26 2.32 -5.41
N ASN A 100 9.59 2.36 -5.36
CA ASN A 100 10.38 3.09 -4.35
C ASN A 100 9.89 2.94 -2.89
N CYS A 101 9.33 1.78 -2.55
CA CYS A 101 8.84 1.52 -1.20
C CYS A 101 10.00 1.10 -0.30
N SER A 102 10.04 1.64 0.91
CA SER A 102 11.17 1.45 1.82
C SER A 102 10.71 1.11 3.24
N ILE A 103 11.56 0.42 4.01
CA ILE A 103 11.33 0.14 5.43
C ILE A 103 12.51 0.67 6.27
N CYS A 104 12.21 1.31 7.41
CA CYS A 104 13.24 1.79 8.34
C CYS A 104 13.98 0.64 9.02
N ASP A 105 13.25 -0.40 9.43
CA ASP A 105 13.82 -1.62 10.00
C ASP A 105 14.64 -2.43 8.97
N ARG A 106 15.48 -3.32 9.51
CA ARG A 106 16.14 -4.34 8.71
C ARG A 106 15.10 -5.31 8.15
N LEU A 107 15.04 -5.44 6.82
CA LEU A 107 14.12 -6.33 6.14
C LEU A 107 14.47 -7.80 6.42
N ASP A 108 13.48 -8.55 6.90
CA ASP A 108 13.57 -10.00 7.04
C ASP A 108 13.38 -10.66 5.67
N LYS A 109 14.43 -11.33 5.18
CA LYS A 109 14.39 -12.08 3.91
C LYS A 109 13.32 -13.16 3.92
N LEU A 110 13.04 -13.79 5.05
CA LEU A 110 12.00 -14.82 5.14
C LEU A 110 10.61 -14.22 4.93
N LEU A 111 10.36 -12.99 5.41
CA LEU A 111 9.11 -12.28 5.16
C LEU A 111 8.93 -11.98 3.67
N GLU A 112 9.98 -11.52 3.00
CA GLU A 112 9.96 -11.22 1.56
C GLU A 112 9.75 -12.47 0.70
N ILE A 113 10.42 -13.58 1.03
CA ILE A 113 10.25 -14.87 0.35
C ILE A 113 8.82 -15.38 0.53
N ARG A 114 8.30 -15.42 1.76
CA ARG A 114 6.92 -15.87 2.04
C ARG A 114 5.88 -15.04 1.29
N PHE A 115 6.06 -13.72 1.27
CA PHE A 115 5.17 -12.83 0.53
C PHE A 115 5.21 -13.15 -0.98
N SER A 116 6.39 -13.27 -1.55
CA SER A 116 6.59 -13.58 -2.98
C SER A 116 5.98 -14.94 -3.37
N ASP A 117 6.15 -15.97 -2.54
CA ASP A 117 5.60 -17.29 -2.79
C ASP A 117 4.07 -17.30 -2.74
N GLU A 118 3.47 -16.54 -1.81
CA GLU A 118 2.02 -16.37 -1.74
C GLU A 118 1.46 -15.62 -2.95
N LEU A 119 2.14 -14.58 -3.43
CA LEU A 119 1.74 -13.89 -4.67
C LEU A 119 1.77 -14.85 -5.87
N LYS A 120 2.86 -15.61 -6.03
CA LYS A 120 2.99 -16.61 -7.10
C LYS A 120 1.90 -17.67 -7.02
N ARG A 121 1.64 -18.22 -5.82
CA ARG A 121 0.60 -19.22 -5.59
C ARG A 121 -0.79 -18.73 -6.00
N LYS A 122 -1.04 -17.43 -5.86
CA LYS A 122 -2.29 -16.77 -6.25
C LYS A 122 -2.31 -16.26 -7.68
N GLY A 123 -1.23 -16.40 -8.44
CA GLY A 123 -1.12 -15.87 -9.80
C GLY A 123 -1.08 -14.34 -9.87
N ILE A 124 -0.64 -13.68 -8.79
CA ILE A 124 -0.57 -12.22 -8.71
C ILE A 124 0.78 -11.77 -9.26
N THR A 125 0.75 -10.86 -10.24
CA THR A 125 1.97 -10.24 -10.78
C THR A 125 2.43 -9.13 -9.85
N CYS A 126 3.71 -9.12 -9.49
CA CYS A 126 4.32 -8.13 -8.61
C CYS A 126 5.47 -7.43 -9.32
N ASN A 127 5.36 -6.12 -9.46
CA ASN A 127 6.41 -5.27 -10.00
C ASN A 127 7.00 -4.43 -8.87
N GLY A 128 8.29 -4.61 -8.59
CA GLY A 128 8.98 -3.93 -7.50
C GLY A 128 8.83 -4.64 -6.14
N GLN A 129 9.48 -4.07 -5.12
CA GLN A 129 9.58 -4.65 -3.77
C GLN A 129 9.90 -3.56 -2.74
N VAL A 130 9.62 -3.83 -1.47
CA VAL A 130 10.05 -2.97 -0.36
C VAL A 130 11.54 -3.21 -0.08
N LYS A 131 12.32 -2.15 0.06
CA LYS A 131 13.76 -2.23 0.37
C LYS A 131 14.04 -1.66 1.76
N SER A 132 14.99 -2.20 2.51
CA SER A 132 15.47 -1.49 3.69
C SER A 132 16.07 -0.16 3.28
N MET A 133 15.77 0.90 4.04
CA MET A 133 16.51 2.14 3.94
C MET A 133 17.97 1.81 4.23
N ARG A 134 18.83 2.08 3.25
CA ARG A 134 20.25 2.18 3.51
C ARG A 134 20.43 3.52 4.21
N PHE A 135 20.95 3.50 5.44
CA PHE A 135 21.51 4.72 6.00
C PHE A 135 22.70 5.06 5.11
N ASP A 136 22.53 6.05 4.24
CA ASP A 136 23.61 6.58 3.41
C ASP A 136 24.01 7.92 4.03
N PRO A 137 25.02 7.95 4.92
CA PRO A 137 25.41 9.17 5.63
C PRO A 137 25.92 10.27 4.69
N ASP A 138 26.21 9.94 3.43
CA ASP A 138 26.75 10.86 2.44
C ASP A 138 25.69 11.52 1.55
N ASN A 139 24.40 11.21 1.72
CA ASN A 139 23.33 11.77 0.87
C ASN A 139 22.81 13.14 1.37
N ASN A 140 23.74 14.04 1.74
CA ASN A 140 23.51 15.46 1.94
C ASN A 140 23.83 16.21 0.64
N HIS A 141 22.85 16.29 -0.27
CA HIS A 141 22.88 17.21 -1.42
C HIS A 141 21.57 18.00 -1.52
#